data_AF-A0A5J5BVH0-F1
#
_entry.id   AF-A0A5J5BVH0-F1
#
_cell.length_a   1.000
_cell.length_b   1.000
_cell.length_c   1.000
_cell.angle_alpha   90.00
_cell.angle_beta   90.00
_cell.angle_gamma   90.00
#
_symmetry.space_group_name_H-M   'P 1'
#
loop_
_entity.id
_entity.type
_entity.pdbx_description
1 polymer ?
#
loop_
_entity_poly.entity_id
_entity_poly.type
_entity_poly.pdbx_seq_one_letter_code
_entity_poly.pdbx_strand_id
1 'polypeptide(L)'
;MIRGVGTSFLSFYFLKSFNINSNTWFSGSTVSRLAQRIVKGSVPEPVLNKKMISLNIVSLISGAMYIGDLEERMEAILEEISAAKGQIILFIDEIHTIVGAVLLLNWKKADYKIYKSENQFTEYLSIP
;
A
#
# COMPACT_ATOMS: atom_id res chain seq x y z
N MET A 1 -2.48 26.41 23.45
CA MET A 1 -3.76 26.36 22.72
C MET A 1 -3.50 26.71 21.26
N ILE A 2 -3.38 25.72 20.38
CA ILE A 2 -3.36 25.92 18.92
C ILE A 2 -4.46 25.03 18.36
N ARG A 3 -5.50 25.66 17.80
CA ARG A 3 -6.61 25.03 17.11
C ARG A 3 -6.29 24.98 15.62
N GLY A 4 -6.47 23.80 15.00
CA GLY A 4 -6.95 23.63 13.63
C GLY A 4 -5.94 23.75 12.49
N VAL A 5 -5.56 22.61 11.90
CA VAL A 5 -5.88 22.27 10.50
C VAL A 5 -6.05 20.74 10.44
N GLY A 6 -7.27 20.26 10.17
CA GLY A 6 -7.57 18.83 10.04
C GLY A 6 -7.21 18.29 8.67
N THR A 7 -5.93 18.23 8.32
CA THR A 7 -5.46 17.48 7.15
C THR A 7 -5.29 16.02 7.54
N SER A 8 -6.12 15.12 7.02
CA SER A 8 -5.96 13.68 7.26
C SER A 8 -4.64 13.18 6.67
N PHE A 9 -4.11 12.09 7.22
CA PHE A 9 -2.86 11.47 6.77
C PHE A 9 -2.87 11.14 5.27
N LEU A 10 -4.05 10.86 4.67
CA LEU A 10 -4.20 10.66 3.21
C LEU A 10 -3.82 11.90 2.40
N SER A 11 -3.96 13.11 2.96
CA SER A 11 -3.59 14.36 2.30
C SER A 11 -2.07 14.56 2.25
N PHE A 12 -1.32 13.93 3.15
CA PHE A 12 0.13 14.12 3.29
C PHE A 12 0.93 13.13 2.42
N TYR A 13 0.43 11.90 2.26
CA TYR A 13 1.11 10.84 1.49
C TYR A 13 0.69 10.75 0.01
N PHE A 14 0.07 11.81 -0.53
CA PHE A 14 -0.31 11.86 -1.94
C PHE A 14 -1.06 10.60 -2.39
N LEU A 15 -2.04 10.16 -1.60
CA LEU A 15 -3.14 9.42 -2.19
C LEU A 15 -3.81 10.39 -3.14
N LYS A 16 -3.62 10.18 -4.45
CA LYS A 16 -4.50 10.81 -5.45
C LYS A 16 -5.91 10.39 -5.07
N SER A 17 -6.59 11.24 -4.33
CA SER A 17 -8.01 11.19 -4.10
C SER A 17 -8.62 11.54 -5.45
N PHE A 18 -8.71 10.54 -6.32
CA PHE A 18 -9.45 10.65 -7.55
C PHE A 18 -10.90 10.80 -7.17
N ASN A 19 -11.37 12.05 -7.19
CA ASN A 19 -12.78 12.34 -7.16
C ASN A 19 -13.41 11.56 -8.31
N ILE A 20 -14.40 10.74 -8.00
CA ILE A 20 -15.04 9.83 -8.98
C ILE A 20 -15.71 10.66 -10.11
N ASN A 21 -15.86 11.98 -9.92
CA ASN A 21 -16.35 12.93 -10.92
C ASN A 21 -15.27 13.45 -11.91
N SER A 22 -13.99 13.07 -11.81
CA SER A 22 -12.97 13.48 -12.79
C SER A 22 -12.70 12.38 -13.81
N ASN A 23 -12.72 12.73 -15.10
CA ASN A 23 -12.53 11.84 -16.26
C ASN A 23 -11.11 11.24 -16.41
N THR A 24 -10.36 11.17 -15.32
CA THR A 24 -8.92 10.84 -15.25
C THR A 24 -8.66 9.39 -14.89
N TRP A 25 -9.68 8.54 -14.99
CA TRP A 25 -9.56 7.10 -14.80
C TRP A 25 -9.02 6.50 -16.09
N PHE A 26 -7.81 5.91 -16.06
CA PHE A 26 -7.22 5.22 -17.21
C PHE A 26 -8.26 4.26 -17.82
N SER A 27 -8.63 4.49 -19.08
CA SER A 27 -9.83 3.92 -19.74
C SER A 27 -9.83 2.39 -19.91
N GLY A 28 -8.81 1.67 -19.42
CA GLY A 28 -8.63 0.23 -19.64
C GLY A 28 -8.74 -0.67 -18.39
N SER A 29 -8.66 -0.15 -17.16
CA SER A 29 -8.58 -0.99 -15.95
C SER A 29 -9.94 -1.41 -15.40
N THR A 30 -10.00 -2.58 -14.74
CA THR A 30 -11.19 -3.08 -14.02
C THR A 30 -11.71 -2.06 -13.00
N VAL A 31 -10.78 -1.33 -12.36
CA VAL A 31 -11.05 -0.24 -11.42
C VAL A 31 -11.85 0.89 -12.08
N SER A 32 -11.40 1.38 -13.23
CA SER A 32 -12.08 2.44 -13.98
C SER A 32 -13.48 2.03 -14.41
N ARG A 33 -13.67 0.76 -14.78
CA ARG A 33 -14.98 0.21 -15.16
C ARG A 33 -15.91 0.11 -13.96
N LEU A 34 -15.41 -0.26 -12.78
CA LEU A 34 -16.20 -0.27 -11.54
C LEU A 34 -16.56 1.15 -11.11
N ALA A 35 -15.62 2.10 -11.14
CA ALA A 35 -15.86 3.51 -10.82
C ALA A 35 -16.99 4.10 -11.68
N GLN A 36 -16.94 3.88 -13.00
CA GLN A 36 -18.00 4.32 -13.91
C GLN A 36 -19.36 3.70 -13.58
N ARG A 37 -19.40 2.42 -13.19
CA ARG A 37 -20.65 1.76 -12.79
C ARG A 37 -21.21 2.32 -11.48
N ILE A 38 -20.35 2.67 -10.51
CA ILE A 38 -20.75 3.32 -9.26
C ILE A 38 -21.37 4.69 -9.55
N VAL A 39 -20.73 5.52 -10.39
CA VAL A 39 -21.28 6.84 -10.80
C VAL A 39 -22.62 6.70 -11.51
N LYS A 40 -22.75 5.69 -12.38
CA LYS A 40 -24.01 5.41 -13.10
C LYS A 40 -25.07 4.74 -12.24
N GLY A 41 -24.83 4.50 -10.95
CA GLY A 41 -25.75 3.76 -10.07
C GLY A 41 -25.99 2.29 -10.49
N SER A 42 -25.16 1.77 -11.39
CA SER A 42 -25.29 0.42 -11.96
C SER A 42 -24.52 -0.63 -11.13
N VAL A 43 -24.68 -0.56 -9.81
CA VAL A 43 -24.06 -1.43 -8.80
C VAL A 43 -25.07 -1.77 -7.70
N PRO A 44 -24.90 -2.90 -6.98
CA PRO A 44 -25.72 -3.23 -5.82
C PRO A 44 -25.69 -2.15 -4.72
N GLU A 45 -26.76 -2.06 -3.94
CA GLU A 45 -26.91 -1.10 -2.84
C GLU A 45 -25.73 -1.06 -1.85
N PRO A 46 -25.09 -2.19 -1.47
CA PRO A 46 -23.92 -2.18 -0.59
C PRO A 46 -22.67 -1.47 -1.16
N VAL A 47 -22.66 -1.13 -2.45
CA VAL A 47 -21.54 -0.47 -3.15
C VAL A 47 -21.93 0.95 -3.58
N LEU A 48 -23.23 1.23 -3.64
CA LEU A 48 -23.78 2.51 -4.02
C LEU A 48 -23.33 3.60 -3.05
N ASN A 49 -23.04 4.80 -3.56
CA ASN A 49 -22.63 5.97 -2.79
C ASN A 49 -21.34 5.82 -1.94
N LYS A 50 -20.59 4.73 -2.11
CA LYS A 50 -19.29 4.57 -1.45
C LYS A 50 -18.20 5.31 -2.21
N LYS A 51 -17.24 5.86 -1.46
CA LYS A 51 -16.04 6.48 -2.02
C LYS A 51 -15.04 5.38 -2.39
N MET A 52 -14.58 5.38 -3.63
CA MET A 52 -13.52 4.47 -4.06
C MET A 52 -12.17 5.17 -4.00
N ILE A 53 -11.18 4.51 -3.40
CA ILE A 53 -9.80 4.99 -3.31
C ILE A 53 -8.91 3.92 -3.91
N SER A 54 -7.99 4.30 -4.80
CA SER A 54 -6.97 3.40 -5.33
C SER A 54 -5.62 3.72 -4.70
N LEU A 55 -4.98 2.70 -4.17
CA LEU A 55 -3.67 2.79 -3.55
C LEU A 55 -2.59 2.32 -4.54
N ASN A 56 -1.63 3.19 -4.81
CA ASN A 56 -0.42 2.82 -5.53
C ASN A 56 0.69 2.46 -4.52
N ILE A 57 1.08 1.20 -4.53
CA ILE A 57 2.12 0.65 -3.68
C ILE A 57 3.49 1.30 -3.92
N VAL A 58 3.83 1.62 -5.17
CA VAL A 58 5.11 2.27 -5.50
C VAL A 58 5.22 3.63 -4.81
N SER A 59 4.09 4.34 -4.65
CA SER A 59 4.04 5.59 -3.89
C SER A 59 4.26 5.39 -2.40
N LEU A 60 3.79 4.27 -1.83
CA LEU A 60 4.02 3.95 -0.42
C LEU A 60 5.49 3.63 -0.13
N ILE A 61 6.11 2.87 -1.04
CA ILE A 61 7.52 2.46 -0.94
C ILE A 61 8.45 3.63 -1.28
N SER A 62 7.99 4.61 -2.07
CA SER A 62 8.77 5.80 -2.39
C SER A 62 9.15 6.57 -1.12
N GLY A 63 10.46 6.69 -0.90
CA GLY A 63 11.01 7.37 0.28
C GLY A 63 10.93 6.57 1.59
N ALA A 64 10.49 5.31 1.57
CA ALA A 64 10.66 4.38 2.69
C ALA A 64 12.06 3.77 2.60
N MET A 65 12.93 4.07 3.57
CA MET A 65 14.26 3.46 3.65
C MET A 65 14.21 2.10 4.37
N TYR A 66 13.17 1.88 5.18
CA TYR A 66 12.98 0.67 5.97
C TYR A 66 11.58 0.08 5.76
N ILE A 67 11.46 -1.24 5.92
CA ILE A 67 10.17 -1.97 5.85
C ILE A 67 9.19 -1.45 6.91
N GLY A 68 9.68 -1.05 8.08
CA GLY A 68 8.84 -0.47 9.14
C GLY A 68 8.11 0.81 8.69
N ASP A 69 8.74 1.64 7.87
CA ASP A 69 8.11 2.86 7.33
C ASP A 69 6.93 2.51 6.41
N LEU A 70 7.03 1.40 5.68
CA LEU A 70 5.94 0.89 4.84
C LEU A 70 4.78 0.39 5.70
N GLU A 71 5.09 -0.40 6.73
CA GLU A 71 4.10 -0.95 7.67
C GLU A 71 3.32 0.17 8.37
N GLU A 72 4.02 1.18 8.92
CA GLU A 72 3.39 2.33 9.61
C GLU A 72 2.47 3.13 8.66
N ARG A 73 2.90 3.35 7.42
CA ARG A 73 2.07 4.03 6.40
C ARG A 73 0.83 3.21 6.03
N MET A 74 0.96 1.89 5.90
CA MET A 74 -0.18 1.01 5.61
C MET A 74 -1.16 0.97 6.79
N GLU A 75 -0.66 0.91 8.01
CA GLU A 75 -1.48 0.94 9.22
C GLU A 75 -2.30 2.22 9.30
N ALA A 76 -1.68 3.39 9.12
CA ALA A 76 -2.38 4.68 9.10
C ALA A 76 -3.50 4.75 8.03
N ILE A 77 -3.28 4.16 6.85
CA ILE A 77 -4.29 4.08 5.79
C ILE A 77 -5.46 3.18 6.21
N LEU A 78 -5.17 2.01 6.78
CA LEU A 78 -6.20 1.07 7.24
C LEU A 78 -7.03 1.65 8.39
N GLU A 79 -6.40 2.38 9.31
CA GLU A 79 -7.09 3.10 10.38
C GLU A 79 -8.10 4.12 9.82
N GLU A 80 -7.70 4.92 8.83
CA GLU A 80 -8.59 5.92 8.24
C GLU A 80 -9.77 5.28 7.47
N ILE A 81 -9.52 4.15 6.80
CA ILE A 81 -10.59 3.40 6.11
C ILE A 81 -11.54 2.76 7.12
N SER A 82 -11.02 2.21 8.21
CA SER A 82 -11.81 1.64 9.31
C SER A 82 -12.68 2.72 9.97
N ALA A 83 -12.10 3.90 10.22
CA ALA A 83 -12.79 5.07 10.75
C ALA A 83 -13.92 5.57 9.82
N ALA A 84 -13.82 5.32 8.51
CA ALA A 84 -14.86 5.65 7.54
C ALA A 84 -16.08 4.70 7.58
N LYS A 85 -16.14 3.71 8.50
CA LYS A 85 -17.33 2.87 8.77
C LYS A 85 -17.94 2.26 7.51
N GLY A 86 -17.09 1.72 6.64
CA GLY A 86 -17.51 1.04 5.40
C GLY A 86 -17.95 1.97 4.26
N GLN A 87 -17.79 3.30 4.41
CA GLN A 87 -18.06 4.28 3.35
C GLN A 87 -16.97 4.33 2.28
N ILE A 88 -15.83 3.68 2.53
CA ILE A 88 -14.69 3.64 1.60
C ILE A 88 -14.49 2.22 1.07
N ILE A 89 -14.28 2.12 -0.24
CA ILE A 89 -13.78 0.93 -0.92
C ILE A 89 -12.34 1.20 -1.31
N LEU A 90 -11.40 0.46 -0.71
CA LEU A 90 -9.99 0.52 -1.08
C LEU A 90 -9.71 -0.50 -2.17
N PHE A 91 -9.12 -0.03 -3.27
CA PHE A 91 -8.55 -0.87 -4.31
C PHE A 91 -7.03 -0.83 -4.22
N ILE A 92 -6.42 -2.01 -4.08
CA ILE A 92 -4.97 -2.18 -4.12
C ILE A 92 -4.66 -2.95 -5.39
N ASP A 93 -4.05 -2.28 -6.35
CA ASP A 93 -3.54 -2.99 -7.52
C ASP A 93 -2.22 -3.69 -7.16
N GLU A 94 -1.91 -4.78 -7.86
CA GLU A 94 -0.57 -5.36 -7.80
C GLU A 94 -0.12 -5.77 -6.38
N ILE A 95 -1.03 -6.23 -5.52
CA ILE A 95 -0.67 -6.63 -4.14
C ILE A 95 0.43 -7.69 -4.09
N HIS A 96 0.50 -8.53 -5.12
CA HIS A 96 1.53 -9.55 -5.28
C HIS A 96 2.94 -8.95 -5.47
N THR A 97 3.06 -7.69 -5.91
CA THR A 97 4.34 -6.97 -5.99
C THR A 97 4.92 -6.72 -4.60
N ILE A 98 4.09 -6.34 -3.61
CA ILE A 98 4.55 -6.23 -2.21
C ILE A 98 4.90 -7.60 -1.66
N VAL A 99 3.97 -8.54 -1.80
CA VAL A 99 4.14 -9.89 -1.24
C VAL A 99 5.41 -10.53 -1.81
N GLY A 100 5.66 -10.37 -3.11
CA GLY A 100 6.87 -10.80 -3.79
C GLY A 100 8.13 -10.08 -3.30
N ALA A 101 8.11 -8.75 -3.18
CA ALA A 101 9.25 -7.99 -2.68
C ALA A 101 9.60 -8.37 -1.23
N VAL A 102 8.60 -8.49 -0.35
CA VAL A 102 8.77 -8.89 1.05
C VAL A 102 9.31 -10.32 1.14
N LEU A 103 8.77 -11.26 0.35
CA LEU A 103 9.30 -12.60 0.26
C LEU A 103 10.77 -12.57 -0.20
N LEU A 104 11.09 -11.93 -1.31
CA LEU A 104 12.46 -11.85 -1.83
C LEU A 104 13.45 -11.27 -0.81
N LEU A 105 13.05 -10.24 -0.05
CA LEU A 105 13.89 -9.67 1.01
C LEU A 105 14.10 -10.65 2.18
N ASN A 106 13.06 -11.39 2.58
CA ASN A 106 13.18 -12.41 3.63
C ASN A 106 14.07 -13.57 3.19
N TRP A 107 13.99 -13.99 1.93
CA TRP A 107 14.85 -15.02 1.37
C TRP A 107 16.32 -14.56 1.31
N LYS A 108 16.59 -13.33 0.87
CA LYS A 108 17.95 -12.75 0.89
C LYS A 108 18.54 -12.66 2.30
N LYS A 109 17.73 -12.36 3.31
CA LYS A 109 18.17 -12.34 4.72
C LYS A 109 18.48 -13.74 5.25
N ALA A 110 17.72 -14.75 4.84
CA ALA A 110 17.97 -16.15 5.18
C ALA A 110 19.29 -16.63 4.55
N ASP A 111 19.48 -16.39 3.25
CA ASP A 111 20.71 -16.73 2.52
C ASP A 111 21.93 -16.04 3.12
N TYR A 112 21.83 -14.76 3.49
CA TYR A 112 22.92 -14.04 4.16
C TYR A 112 23.27 -14.61 5.53
N LYS A 113 22.26 -14.99 6.34
CA LYS A 113 22.49 -15.65 7.63
C LYS A 113 23.17 -17.01 7.46
N ILE A 114 22.76 -17.78 6.47
CA ILE A 114 23.36 -19.09 6.14
C ILE A 114 24.82 -18.89 5.73
N TYR A 115 25.08 -18.04 4.75
CA TYR A 115 26.44 -17.72 4.29
C TYR A 115 27.37 -17.25 5.43
N LYS A 116 26.88 -16.34 6.28
CA LYS A 116 27.66 -15.86 7.44
C LYS A 116 27.91 -16.98 8.46
N SER A 117 26.93 -17.85 8.69
CA SER A 117 27.11 -18.98 9.60
C SER A 117 28.11 -20.01 9.08
N GLU A 118 28.11 -20.29 7.77
CA GLU A 118 29.03 -21.24 7.13
C GLU A 118 30.46 -20.69 7.08
N ASN A 119 30.62 -19.40 6.78
CA ASN A 119 31.95 -18.78 6.70
C ASN A 119 32.57 -18.40 8.06
N GLN A 120 31.77 -18.33 9.13
CA GLN A 120 32.32 -18.25 10.48
C GLN A 120 33.03 -19.55 10.90
N PHE A 121 32.70 -20.71 10.34
CA PHE A 121 33.45 -21.94 10.57
C PHE A 121 34.77 -21.99 9.79
N THR A 122 34.85 -21.37 8.60
CA THR A 122 36.08 -21.33 7.80
C THR A 122 37.13 -20.36 8.33
N GLU A 123 36.71 -19.32 9.06
CA GLU A 123 37.63 -18.35 9.67
C GLU A 123 38.44 -18.95 10.83
N TYR A 124 37.93 -20.02 11.48
CA TYR A 124 38.65 -20.78 12.52
C TYR A 124 39.56 -21.89 11.98
N LEU A 125 39.46 -22.25 10.69
CA LEU A 125 40.32 -23.28 10.06
C LEU A 125 41.53 -22.70 9.32
N SER A 126 41.71 -21.37 9.34
CA SER A 126 42.97 -20.73 8.95
C SER A 126 43.97 -20.82 10.11
N ILE A 127 44.53 -22.00 10.32
CA ILE A 127 45.66 -22.21 11.23
C ILE A 127 46.91 -21.66 10.51
N PRO A 128 47.77 -20.84 11.16
CA PRO A 128 49.00 -20.35 10.55
C PRO A 128 49.94 -21.44 10.04
#